data_AF-W7FDB7-F1
#
_entry.id   AF-W7FDB7-F1
#
_cell.length_a   1.000
_cell.length_b   1.000
_cell.length_c   1.000
_cell.angle_alpha   90.00
_cell.angle_beta   90.00
_cell.angle_gamma   90.00
#
_symmetry.space_group_name_H-M   'P 1'
#
loop_
_entity.id
_entity.type
_entity.pdbx_description
1 polymer ?
#
loop_
_entity_poly.entity_id
_entity_poly.type
_entity_poly.pdbx_seq_one_letter_code
_entity_poly.pdbx_strand_id
1 'polypeptide(L)'
;MKKNKFILFFFFLFTIKTVHIETRKVCNVLQFGTHAITSNKENRKYFNYELCSTVNCDNQKGYTVCEIYGAMRVPQLKLFKGSELISTYSNDITNYNNIKSWIYYITTPLFVGVQDENELKSYETENNIFLTCSENLPADLFDVAKLYKEECYFINITNPDMCTRMNIKTNELHVMSAYNHSTYDLDTLDRELLKLFVNKNRFPLVMKIDHRNFFNIRSSGNNLMLLLLDMKKNPNAYILDILIKFKKHIKYILKKAFKTDFLSFIGFICSVIMMLLTAILVIHTIYKYYMSYTHNTYIEKEEKSE
;
A
#
# COMPACT_ATOMS: atom_id res chain seq x y z
N MET A 1 -3.45 -11.27 -33.01
CA MET A 1 -4.09 -11.34 -31.67
C MET A 1 -4.93 -10.08 -31.45
N LYS A 2 -6.24 -10.22 -31.18
CA LYS A 2 -7.12 -9.09 -30.87
C LYS A 2 -6.64 -8.45 -29.55
N LYS A 3 -6.19 -7.18 -29.61
CA LYS A 3 -5.94 -6.39 -28.40
C LYS A 3 -7.26 -6.28 -27.64
N ASN A 4 -7.38 -6.92 -26.48
CA ASN A 4 -8.51 -6.76 -25.58
C ASN A 4 -8.51 -5.29 -25.11
N LYS A 5 -9.28 -4.45 -25.79
CA LYS A 5 -9.52 -3.06 -25.40
C LYS A 5 -10.34 -3.09 -24.11
N PHE A 6 -9.78 -2.59 -23.01
CA PHE A 6 -10.51 -2.43 -21.77
C PHE A 6 -11.42 -1.21 -21.89
N ILE A 7 -12.74 -1.43 -21.78
CA ILE A 7 -13.71 -0.36 -21.59
C ILE A 7 -13.96 -0.28 -20.07
N LEU A 8 -13.46 0.79 -19.47
CA LEU A 8 -13.68 1.11 -18.05
C LEU A 8 -14.84 2.10 -17.95
N PHE A 9 -15.89 1.70 -17.25
CA PHE A 9 -16.99 2.57 -16.88
C PHE A 9 -16.83 2.95 -15.41
N PHE A 10 -16.78 4.23 -15.12
CA PHE A 10 -16.83 4.72 -13.74
C PHE A 10 -18.25 5.17 -13.44
N PHE A 11 -18.91 4.51 -12.49
CA PHE A 11 -20.21 4.92 -12.00
C PHE A 11 -20.04 5.48 -10.58
N PHE A 12 -20.42 6.74 -10.37
CA PHE A 12 -20.50 7.34 -9.05
C PHE A 12 -21.95 7.33 -8.60
N LEU A 13 -22.27 6.87 -7.40
CA LEU A 13 -23.64 6.85 -6.89
C LEU A 13 -23.72 7.80 -5.68
N PHE A 14 -24.51 8.87 -5.78
CA PHE A 14 -24.64 9.92 -4.77
C PHE A 14 -26.04 10.01 -4.16
N THR A 15 -26.13 10.08 -2.84
CA THR A 15 -27.34 10.49 -2.11
C THR A 15 -27.24 11.96 -1.71
N ILE A 16 -28.04 12.83 -2.31
CA ILE A 16 -28.06 14.27 -2.03
C ILE A 16 -29.09 14.51 -0.95
N LYS A 17 -28.68 14.46 0.32
CA LYS A 17 -29.46 15.19 1.33
C LYS A 17 -28.71 16.09 2.30
N THR A 18 -27.38 16.05 2.38
CA THR A 18 -26.66 16.97 3.28
C THR A 18 -25.25 17.42 2.87
N VAL A 19 -24.71 17.06 1.71
CA VAL A 19 -23.29 17.36 1.40
C VAL A 19 -23.03 17.82 -0.04
N HIS A 20 -23.59 18.97 -0.41
CA HIS A 20 -23.37 19.55 -1.74
C HIS A 20 -21.91 19.98 -1.99
N ILE A 21 -21.19 20.40 -0.93
CA ILE A 21 -19.81 20.90 -1.00
C ILE A 21 -18.81 19.76 -1.22
N GLU A 22 -18.92 18.64 -0.50
CA GLU A 22 -18.03 17.49 -0.72
C GLU A 22 -18.31 16.84 -2.07
N THR A 23 -19.57 16.70 -2.48
CA THR A 23 -19.92 16.18 -3.81
C THR A 23 -19.24 16.99 -4.93
N ARG A 24 -19.22 18.33 -4.82
CA ARG A 24 -18.53 19.20 -5.80
C ARG A 24 -17.00 19.04 -5.77
N LYS A 25 -16.40 18.93 -4.57
CA LYS A 25 -14.96 18.65 -4.42
C LYS A 25 -14.58 17.30 -5.01
N VAL A 26 -15.37 16.27 -4.76
CA VAL A 26 -15.21 14.92 -5.32
C VAL A 26 -15.34 14.98 -6.85
N CYS A 27 -16.37 15.63 -7.39
CA CYS A 27 -16.52 15.81 -8.84
C CYS A 27 -15.32 16.51 -9.48
N ASN A 28 -14.75 17.54 -8.85
CA ASN A 28 -13.55 18.22 -9.36
C ASN A 28 -12.34 17.28 -9.36
N VAL A 29 -12.07 16.60 -8.24
CA VAL A 29 -10.98 15.61 -8.10
C VAL A 29 -11.09 14.53 -9.19
N LEU A 30 -12.31 14.06 -9.44
CA LEU A 30 -12.58 13.05 -10.45
C LEU A 30 -12.44 13.58 -11.86
N GLN A 31 -12.94 14.78 -12.18
CA GLN A 31 -12.78 15.38 -13.50
C GLN A 31 -11.31 15.61 -13.85
N PHE A 32 -10.53 16.14 -12.91
CA PHE A 32 -9.09 16.34 -13.09
C PHE A 32 -8.33 15.00 -13.17
N GLY A 33 -8.67 14.01 -12.35
CA GLY A 33 -8.05 12.67 -12.40
C GLY A 33 -8.35 11.92 -13.68
N THR A 34 -9.60 11.98 -14.12
CA THR A 34 -10.01 11.41 -15.40
C THR A 34 -9.24 12.10 -16.53
N HIS A 35 -9.16 13.43 -16.54
CA HIS A 35 -8.39 14.15 -17.54
C HIS A 35 -6.91 13.76 -17.53
N ALA A 36 -6.25 13.71 -16.37
CA ALA A 36 -4.85 13.32 -16.25
C ALA A 36 -4.59 11.88 -16.73
N ILE A 37 -5.49 10.96 -16.40
CA ILE A 37 -5.39 9.54 -16.78
C ILE A 37 -5.67 9.35 -18.29
N THR A 38 -6.68 10.04 -18.83
CA THR A 38 -7.10 9.96 -20.24
C THR A 38 -6.24 10.78 -21.20
N SER A 39 -5.53 11.81 -20.74
CA SER A 39 -4.63 12.63 -21.56
C SER A 39 -3.28 11.95 -21.81
N ASN A 40 -2.88 10.99 -20.98
CA ASN A 40 -1.64 10.23 -21.15
C ASN A 40 -1.72 9.26 -22.36
N LYS A 41 -0.86 9.48 -23.36
CA LYS A 41 -0.80 8.68 -24.60
C LYS A 41 -0.43 7.21 -24.36
N GLU A 42 0.38 6.89 -23.35
CA GLU A 42 0.74 5.52 -22.97
C GLU A 42 -0.49 4.77 -22.44
N ASN A 43 -1.25 5.39 -21.54
CA ASN A 43 -2.46 4.81 -20.95
C ASN A 43 -3.54 4.51 -22.00
N ARG A 44 -3.64 5.33 -23.06
CA ARG A 44 -4.57 5.10 -24.18
C ARG A 44 -4.28 3.82 -24.98
N LYS A 45 -3.08 3.23 -24.85
CA LYS A 45 -2.75 1.93 -25.45
C LYS A 45 -3.47 0.77 -24.75
N TYR A 46 -3.77 0.93 -23.47
CA TYR A 46 -4.34 -0.12 -22.61
C TYR A 46 -5.82 0.12 -22.27
N PHE A 47 -6.26 1.38 -22.25
CA PHE A 47 -7.58 1.77 -21.77
C PHE A 47 -8.32 2.67 -22.77
N ASN A 48 -9.54 2.27 -23.12
CA ASN A 48 -10.53 3.18 -23.72
C ASN A 48 -11.37 3.72 -22.55
N TYR A 49 -10.97 4.88 -22.03
CA TYR A 49 -11.72 5.56 -20.98
C TYR A 49 -12.92 6.25 -21.61
N GLU A 50 -14.09 5.64 -21.54
CA GLU A 50 -15.25 6.15 -22.25
C GLU A 50 -16.13 7.06 -21.40
N LEU A 51 -16.23 6.89 -20.07
CA LEU A 51 -17.08 7.78 -19.27
C LEU A 51 -16.80 7.72 -17.76
N CYS A 52 -16.50 8.88 -17.16
CA CYS A 52 -16.75 9.11 -15.74
C CYS A 52 -18.15 9.70 -15.58
N SER A 53 -19.07 8.94 -14.97
CA SER A 53 -20.48 9.31 -14.89
C SER A 53 -21.00 9.31 -13.47
N THR A 54 -21.65 10.41 -13.11
CA THR A 54 -22.34 10.55 -11.83
C THR A 54 -23.78 10.10 -11.95
N VAL A 55 -24.22 9.30 -10.99
CA VAL A 55 -25.58 8.80 -10.84
C VAL A 55 -26.14 9.46 -9.59
N ASN A 56 -27.20 10.22 -9.80
CA ASN A 56 -27.94 10.87 -8.73
C ASN A 56 -29.01 9.89 -8.20
N CYS A 57 -28.84 9.41 -6.97
CA CYS A 57 -29.77 8.45 -6.34
C CYS A 57 -31.14 9.06 -6.01
N ASP A 58 -31.28 10.40 -6.04
CA ASP A 58 -32.54 11.08 -5.74
C ASP A 58 -33.49 11.18 -6.94
N ASN A 59 -33.01 10.89 -8.16
CA ASN A 59 -33.87 10.80 -9.32
C ASN A 59 -34.31 9.35 -9.59
N GLN A 60 -35.48 9.17 -10.19
CA GLN A 60 -36.10 7.84 -10.33
C GLN A 60 -35.23 6.83 -11.10
N LYS A 61 -34.48 7.27 -12.12
CA LYS A 61 -33.59 6.39 -12.89
C LYS A 61 -32.32 6.00 -12.11
N GLY A 62 -31.77 6.92 -11.33
CA GLY A 62 -30.57 6.70 -10.53
C GLY A 62 -30.85 5.96 -9.23
N TYR A 63 -32.03 6.15 -8.63
CA TYR A 63 -32.48 5.43 -7.43
C TYR A 63 -32.34 3.91 -7.61
N THR A 64 -32.91 3.37 -8.69
CA THR A 64 -32.86 1.93 -8.98
C THR A 64 -31.43 1.42 -9.12
N VAL A 65 -30.55 2.19 -9.77
CA VAL A 65 -29.13 1.83 -9.91
C VAL A 65 -28.43 1.85 -8.54
N CYS A 66 -28.69 2.87 -7.72
CA CYS A 66 -28.13 2.98 -6.39
C CYS A 66 -28.60 1.89 -5.44
N GLU A 67 -29.85 1.45 -5.58
CA GLU A 67 -30.41 0.33 -4.83
C GLU A 67 -29.72 -0.99 -5.21
N ILE A 68 -29.62 -1.30 -6.50
CA ILE A 68 -28.95 -2.52 -7.00
C ILE A 68 -27.52 -2.64 -6.49
N TYR A 69 -26.78 -1.53 -6.45
CA TYR A 69 -25.37 -1.53 -6.06
C TYR A 69 -25.10 -1.09 -4.62
N GLY A 70 -26.13 -0.95 -3.79
CA GLY A 70 -26.00 -0.67 -2.35
C GLY A 70 -25.43 0.71 -2.00
N ALA A 71 -25.67 1.72 -2.82
CA ALA A 71 -25.16 3.08 -2.66
C ALA A 71 -26.20 4.10 -2.17
N MET A 72 -27.23 3.63 -1.46
CA MET A 72 -28.39 4.42 -1.02
C MET A 72 -28.15 5.31 0.21
N ARG A 73 -26.99 5.24 0.85
CA ARG A 73 -26.76 5.91 2.16
C ARG A 73 -25.57 6.85 2.20
N VAL A 74 -24.54 6.55 1.43
CA VAL A 74 -23.28 7.30 1.42
C VAL A 74 -22.76 7.38 -0.02
N PRO A 75 -22.10 8.48 -0.41
CA PRO A 75 -21.40 8.54 -1.69
C PRO A 75 -20.42 7.38 -1.83
N GLN A 76 -20.53 6.64 -2.93
CA GLN A 76 -19.63 5.52 -3.22
C GLN A 76 -19.02 5.68 -4.61
N LEU A 77 -17.74 5.32 -4.70
CA LEU A 77 -17.02 5.23 -5.96
C LEU A 77 -16.90 3.76 -6.35
N LYS A 78 -17.46 3.41 -7.51
CA LYS A 78 -17.49 2.03 -8.03
C LYS A 78 -16.89 1.98 -9.43
N LEU A 79 -16.10 0.94 -9.66
CA LEU A 79 -15.45 0.70 -10.94
C LEU A 79 -16.09 -0.48 -11.64
N PHE A 80 -16.39 -0.31 -12.93
CA PHE A 80 -17.05 -1.32 -13.74
C PHE A 80 -16.23 -1.63 -15.00
N LYS A 81 -16.28 -2.89 -15.42
CA LYS A 81 -15.78 -3.38 -16.70
C LYS A 81 -16.95 -3.91 -17.51
N GLY A 82 -17.38 -3.16 -18.53
CA GLY A 82 -18.69 -3.41 -19.13
C GLY A 82 -19.80 -3.23 -18.10
N SER A 83 -20.63 -4.25 -17.90
CA SER A 83 -21.69 -4.28 -16.88
C SER A 83 -21.26 -4.90 -15.54
N GLU A 84 -20.04 -5.43 -15.43
CA GLU A 84 -19.55 -6.10 -14.22
C GLU A 84 -18.93 -5.08 -13.24
N LEU A 85 -19.39 -5.09 -11.99
CA LEU A 85 -18.75 -4.34 -10.90
C LEU A 85 -17.42 -5.05 -10.53
N ILE A 86 -16.29 -4.37 -10.74
CA ILE A 86 -14.96 -4.96 -10.50
C ILE A 86 -14.29 -4.46 -9.22
N SER A 87 -14.73 -3.32 -8.66
CA SER A 87 -14.25 -2.83 -7.36
C SER A 87 -15.15 -1.71 -6.80
N THR A 88 -15.16 -1.57 -5.47
CA THR A 88 -15.76 -0.43 -4.74
C THR A 88 -14.69 0.24 -3.88
N TYR A 89 -14.42 1.52 -4.15
CA TYR A 89 -13.49 2.30 -3.36
C TYR A 89 -14.12 2.68 -2.01
N SER A 90 -13.45 2.27 -0.93
CA SER A 90 -13.95 2.46 0.45
C SER A 90 -13.14 3.49 1.26
N ASN A 91 -12.13 4.11 0.65
CA ASN A 91 -11.28 5.11 1.27
C ASN A 91 -11.83 6.54 1.07
N ASP A 92 -11.09 7.54 1.53
CA ASP A 92 -11.44 8.96 1.38
C ASP A 92 -11.61 9.35 -0.09
N ILE A 93 -12.87 9.57 -0.50
CA ILE A 93 -13.29 9.94 -1.86
C ILE A 93 -12.90 11.36 -2.25
N THR A 94 -12.41 12.17 -1.31
CA THR A 94 -11.95 13.53 -1.56
C THR A 94 -10.45 13.60 -1.85
N ASN A 95 -9.71 12.51 -1.65
CA ASN A 95 -8.27 12.46 -1.87
C ASN A 95 -7.93 11.96 -3.28
N TYR A 96 -7.47 12.89 -4.12
CA TYR A 96 -7.06 12.62 -5.50
C TYR A 96 -6.00 11.52 -5.65
N ASN A 97 -4.93 11.59 -4.85
CA ASN A 97 -3.81 10.66 -4.98
C ASN A 97 -4.23 9.22 -4.68
N ASN A 98 -5.08 9.04 -3.67
CA ASN A 98 -5.58 7.71 -3.33
C ASN A 98 -6.50 7.12 -4.40
N ILE A 99 -7.41 7.93 -4.95
CA ILE A 99 -8.28 7.50 -6.05
C ILE A 99 -7.44 7.14 -7.26
N LYS A 100 -6.45 7.97 -7.60
CA LYS A 100 -5.50 7.70 -8.68
C LYS A 100 -4.83 6.34 -8.45
N SER A 101 -4.22 6.11 -7.29
CA SER A 101 -3.56 4.84 -6.97
C SER A 101 -4.51 3.65 -7.07
N TRP A 102 -5.72 3.74 -6.49
CA TRP A 102 -6.74 2.70 -6.57
C TRP A 102 -7.12 2.35 -8.02
N ILE A 103 -7.33 3.37 -8.86
CA ILE A 103 -7.60 3.15 -10.30
C ILE A 103 -6.44 2.45 -10.96
N TYR A 104 -5.20 2.91 -10.74
CA TYR A 104 -4.02 2.26 -11.29
C TYR A 104 -3.95 0.79 -10.87
N TYR A 105 -4.10 0.49 -9.59
CA TYR A 105 -4.09 -0.87 -9.06
C TYR A 105 -5.11 -1.81 -9.73
N ILE A 106 -6.35 -1.37 -9.92
CA ILE A 106 -7.40 -2.25 -10.48
C ILE A 106 -7.27 -2.42 -11.98
N THR A 107 -6.79 -1.39 -12.66
CA THR A 107 -6.75 -1.34 -14.13
C THR A 107 -5.47 -1.96 -14.67
N THR A 108 -4.41 -1.97 -13.88
CA THR A 108 -3.13 -2.60 -14.23
C THR A 108 -3.31 -4.12 -14.34
N PRO A 109 -2.73 -4.77 -15.36
CA PRO A 109 -2.68 -6.22 -15.43
C PRO A 109 -2.12 -6.82 -14.14
N LEU A 110 -2.67 -7.96 -13.71
CA LEU A 110 -2.28 -8.64 -12.47
C LEU A 110 -0.77 -8.89 -12.36
N PHE A 111 -0.10 -9.17 -13.47
CA PHE A 111 1.35 -9.18 -13.56
C PHE A 111 1.78 -8.26 -14.69
N VAL A 112 2.50 -7.20 -14.34
CA VAL A 112 3.10 -6.29 -15.31
C VAL A 112 4.46 -6.80 -15.71
N GLY A 113 4.72 -6.90 -17.02
CA GLY A 113 6.06 -7.15 -17.54
C GLY A 113 6.91 -5.89 -17.46
N VAL A 114 8.04 -5.94 -16.75
CA VAL A 114 8.99 -4.84 -16.61
C VAL A 114 10.35 -5.24 -17.19
N GLN A 115 10.97 -4.32 -17.93
CA GLN A 115 12.25 -4.57 -18.63
C GLN A 115 13.45 -3.89 -17.98
N ASP A 116 13.23 -2.81 -17.22
CA ASP A 116 14.30 -2.04 -16.57
C ASP A 116 13.93 -1.43 -15.21
N GLU A 117 14.94 -0.89 -14.52
CA GLU A 117 14.81 -0.32 -13.17
C GLU A 117 14.03 1.00 -13.13
N ASN A 118 14.01 1.78 -14.22
CA ASN A 118 13.24 3.03 -14.27
C ASN A 118 11.75 2.74 -14.40
N GLU A 119 11.39 1.75 -15.21
CA GLU A 119 10.03 1.20 -15.26
C GLU A 119 9.62 0.67 -13.88
N LEU A 120 10.48 -0.11 -13.22
CA LEU A 120 10.19 -0.65 -11.89
C LEU A 120 9.95 0.47 -10.86
N LYS A 121 10.75 1.53 -10.87
CA LYS A 121 10.59 2.70 -9.99
C LYS A 121 9.23 3.39 -10.13
N SER A 122 8.62 3.33 -11.31
CA SER A 122 7.29 3.94 -11.52
C SER A 122 6.16 3.24 -10.73
N TYR A 123 6.41 2.03 -10.24
CA TYR A 123 5.50 1.25 -9.39
C TYR A 123 5.80 1.37 -7.90
N GLU A 124 6.83 2.12 -7.49
CA GLU A 124 7.14 2.31 -6.07
C GLU A 124 5.98 2.95 -5.32
N THR A 125 5.57 2.30 -4.23
CA THR A 125 4.52 2.78 -3.33
C THR A 125 4.96 2.67 -1.88
N GLU A 126 4.14 3.16 -0.95
CA GLU A 126 4.39 2.95 0.49
C GLU A 126 4.27 1.48 0.89
N ASN A 127 3.55 0.67 0.12
CA ASN A 127 3.41 -0.77 0.33
C ASN A 127 4.50 -1.54 -0.41
N ASN A 128 4.72 -2.78 0.02
CA ASN A 128 5.71 -3.65 -0.61
C ASN A 128 5.24 -4.10 -2.01
N ILE A 129 6.22 -4.42 -2.85
CA ILE A 129 5.99 -4.92 -4.21
C ILE A 129 6.41 -6.39 -4.26
N PHE A 130 5.61 -7.21 -4.95
CA PHE A 130 5.92 -8.61 -5.18
C PHE A 130 6.50 -8.78 -6.59
N LEU A 131 7.71 -9.31 -6.67
CA LEU A 131 8.48 -9.49 -7.90
C LEU A 131 8.61 -10.97 -8.22
N THR A 132 8.62 -11.29 -9.51
CA THR A 132 8.92 -12.64 -10.01
C THR A 132 9.68 -12.51 -11.33
N CYS A 133 10.36 -13.59 -11.72
CA CYS A 133 11.20 -13.67 -12.91
C CYS A 133 10.84 -14.93 -13.73
N SER A 134 9.55 -15.22 -13.86
CA SER A 134 9.06 -16.44 -14.51
C SER A 134 8.38 -16.14 -15.83
N GLU A 135 8.70 -16.91 -16.87
CA GLU A 135 7.95 -16.92 -18.12
C GLU A 135 6.58 -17.59 -17.96
N ASN A 136 6.45 -18.52 -17.02
CA ASN A 136 5.24 -19.30 -16.76
C ASN A 136 4.82 -19.14 -15.29
N LEU A 137 3.84 -18.27 -15.08
CA LEU A 137 3.31 -18.00 -13.75
C LEU A 137 2.22 -19.03 -13.37
N PRO A 138 2.29 -19.66 -12.18
CA PRO A 138 1.28 -20.61 -11.72
C PRO A 138 -0.11 -19.96 -11.60
N ALA A 139 -1.18 -20.72 -11.91
CA ALA A 139 -2.55 -20.22 -11.80
C ALA A 139 -2.91 -19.78 -10.37
N ASP A 140 -2.46 -20.52 -9.35
CA ASP A 140 -2.70 -20.18 -7.95
C ASP A 140 -2.05 -18.85 -7.54
N LEU A 141 -0.92 -18.49 -8.16
CA LEU A 141 -0.28 -17.19 -7.93
C LEU A 141 -1.16 -16.04 -8.45
N PHE A 142 -1.79 -16.20 -9.63
CA PHE A 142 -2.76 -15.22 -10.13
C PHE A 142 -3.99 -15.11 -9.21
N ASP A 143 -4.50 -16.24 -8.75
CA ASP A 143 -5.64 -16.31 -7.84
C ASP A 143 -5.38 -15.56 -6.53
N VAL A 144 -4.21 -15.76 -5.94
CA VAL A 144 -3.80 -15.03 -4.72
C VAL A 144 -3.56 -13.55 -5.03
N ALA A 145 -2.83 -13.21 -6.10
CA ALA A 145 -2.57 -11.83 -6.47
C ALA A 145 -3.86 -11.02 -6.67
N LYS A 146 -4.90 -11.64 -7.23
CA LYS A 146 -6.23 -11.04 -7.40
C LYS A 146 -6.89 -10.59 -6.10
N LEU A 147 -6.61 -11.25 -4.98
CA LEU A 147 -7.13 -10.88 -3.67
C LEU A 147 -6.50 -9.58 -3.12
N TYR A 148 -5.27 -9.27 -3.53
CA TYR A 148 -4.47 -8.18 -2.97
C TYR A 148 -4.14 -7.07 -3.98
N LYS A 149 -4.62 -7.19 -5.23
CA LYS A 149 -4.31 -6.26 -6.32
C LYS A 149 -4.67 -4.80 -6.03
N GLU A 150 -5.58 -4.52 -5.10
CA GLU A 150 -5.98 -3.16 -4.72
C GLU A 150 -5.02 -2.50 -3.73
N GLU A 151 -4.07 -3.26 -3.17
CA GLU A 151 -3.18 -2.83 -2.10
C GLU A 151 -1.70 -2.90 -2.47
N CYS A 152 -1.30 -3.86 -3.30
CA CYS A 152 0.10 -4.06 -3.70
C CYS A 152 0.24 -4.44 -5.17
N TYR A 153 1.40 -4.13 -5.74
CA TYR A 153 1.73 -4.50 -7.11
C TYR A 153 2.39 -5.87 -7.15
N PHE A 154 2.05 -6.61 -8.20
CA PHE A 154 2.70 -7.85 -8.60
C PHE A 154 3.33 -7.61 -9.97
N ILE A 155 4.65 -7.77 -10.05
CA ILE A 155 5.45 -7.42 -11.23
C ILE A 155 6.25 -8.64 -11.65
N ASN A 156 6.21 -8.91 -12.95
CA ASN A 156 7.08 -9.89 -13.58
C ASN A 156 8.24 -9.15 -14.27
N ILE A 157 9.46 -9.36 -13.81
CA ILE A 157 10.65 -8.84 -14.49
C ILE A 157 10.93 -9.79 -15.65
N THR A 158 10.74 -9.27 -16.85
CA THR A 158 10.89 -10.03 -18.10
C THR A 158 12.30 -9.98 -18.66
N ASN A 159 13.17 -9.16 -18.10
CA ASN A 159 14.58 -9.05 -18.46
C ASN A 159 15.45 -9.98 -17.59
N PRO A 160 16.05 -11.05 -18.14
CA PRO A 160 16.85 -12.02 -17.37
C PRO A 160 18.09 -11.41 -16.70
N ASP A 161 18.71 -10.41 -17.32
CA ASP A 161 19.88 -9.74 -16.76
C ASP A 161 19.52 -8.97 -15.49
N MET A 162 18.34 -8.33 -15.49
CA MET A 162 17.82 -7.63 -14.33
C MET A 162 17.47 -8.61 -13.20
N CYS A 163 16.83 -9.73 -13.52
CA CYS A 163 16.57 -10.81 -12.55
C CYS A 163 17.87 -11.29 -11.87
N THR A 164 18.93 -11.47 -12.66
CA THR A 164 20.25 -11.89 -12.16
C THR A 164 20.87 -10.81 -11.27
N ARG A 165 20.86 -9.54 -11.68
CA ARG A 165 21.37 -8.43 -10.85
C ARG A 165 20.63 -8.26 -9.53
N MET A 166 19.31 -8.47 -9.55
CA MET A 166 18.46 -8.39 -8.36
C MET A 166 18.47 -9.68 -7.53
N ASN A 167 19.18 -10.73 -7.99
CA ASN A 167 19.25 -12.04 -7.36
C ASN A 167 17.86 -12.67 -7.12
N ILE A 168 16.95 -12.52 -8.08
CA ILE A 168 15.61 -13.10 -8.06
C ILE A 168 15.60 -14.37 -8.92
N LYS A 169 15.27 -15.51 -8.31
CA LYS A 169 15.17 -16.77 -9.06
C LYS A 169 13.84 -16.89 -9.80
N THR A 170 13.83 -17.72 -10.85
CA THR A 170 12.66 -17.95 -11.70
C THR A 170 11.51 -18.63 -10.95
N ASN A 171 11.82 -19.42 -9.93
CA ASN A 171 10.87 -20.14 -9.09
C ASN A 171 10.55 -19.38 -7.78
N GLU A 172 10.83 -18.08 -7.67
CA GLU A 172 10.60 -17.33 -6.45
C GLU A 172 9.59 -16.18 -6.66
N LEU A 173 8.75 -15.96 -5.66
CA LEU A 173 8.04 -14.71 -5.45
C LEU A 173 8.80 -13.90 -4.40
N HIS A 174 9.41 -12.80 -4.83
CA HIS A 174 10.32 -11.98 -4.05
C HIS A 174 9.62 -10.71 -3.55
N VAL A 175 9.79 -10.36 -2.28
CA VAL A 175 9.23 -9.14 -1.68
C VAL A 175 10.26 -8.02 -1.76
N MET A 176 10.00 -7.04 -2.62
CA MET A 176 10.75 -5.78 -2.63
C MET A 176 10.20 -4.85 -1.56
N SER A 177 11.01 -4.61 -0.54
CA SER A 177 10.72 -3.66 0.54
C SER A 177 11.95 -2.81 0.85
N ALA A 178 11.78 -1.75 1.64
CA ALA A 178 12.90 -0.92 2.10
C ALA A 178 13.86 -1.65 3.06
N TYR A 179 13.48 -2.83 3.57
CA TYR A 179 14.26 -3.66 4.48
C TYR A 179 14.31 -5.11 3.96
N ASN A 180 15.02 -6.02 4.65
CA ASN A 180 15.28 -7.39 4.22
C ASN A 180 14.18 -8.04 3.36
N HIS A 181 14.61 -8.63 2.25
CA HIS A 181 13.73 -9.32 1.33
C HIS A 181 13.27 -10.66 1.90
N SER A 182 11.97 -10.93 1.76
CA SER A 182 11.40 -12.26 1.98
C SER A 182 11.11 -12.89 0.63
N THR A 183 11.33 -14.19 0.50
CA THR A 183 11.03 -14.95 -0.70
C THR A 183 10.06 -16.07 -0.39
N TYR A 184 9.27 -16.44 -1.38
CA TYR A 184 8.41 -17.61 -1.36
C TYR A 184 8.77 -18.50 -2.54
N ASP A 185 8.98 -19.78 -2.27
CA ASP A 185 9.30 -20.79 -3.29
C ASP A 185 8.03 -21.22 -4.02
N LEU A 186 7.97 -20.94 -5.32
CA LEU A 186 6.87 -21.27 -6.21
C LEU A 186 6.90 -22.74 -6.66
N ASP A 187 7.99 -23.49 -6.46
CA ASP A 187 8.03 -24.93 -6.75
C ASP A 187 7.29 -25.73 -5.67
N THR A 188 7.26 -25.23 -4.44
CA THR A 188 6.54 -25.82 -3.30
C THR A 188 5.19 -25.14 -3.04
N LEU A 189 4.56 -24.64 -4.09
CA LEU A 189 3.36 -23.82 -4.00
C LEU A 189 2.19 -24.54 -3.33
N ASP A 190 1.80 -24.02 -2.16
CA ASP A 190 0.50 -24.21 -1.54
C ASP A 190 -0.27 -22.88 -1.52
N ARG A 191 -1.53 -22.89 -1.97
CA ARG A 191 -2.34 -21.68 -2.11
C ARG A 191 -2.58 -20.94 -0.80
N GLU A 192 -2.81 -21.65 0.30
CA GLU A 192 -3.08 -21.02 1.60
C GLU A 192 -1.79 -20.48 2.23
N LEU A 193 -0.67 -21.19 2.07
CA LEU A 193 0.64 -20.68 2.49
C LEU A 193 1.05 -19.44 1.69
N LEU A 194 0.84 -19.44 0.37
CA LEU A 194 1.10 -18.29 -0.49
C LEU A 194 0.23 -17.09 -0.08
N LYS A 195 -1.06 -17.31 0.16
CA LYS A 195 -1.98 -16.27 0.65
C LYS A 195 -1.53 -15.70 1.99
N LEU A 196 -1.13 -16.55 2.93
CA LEU A 196 -0.56 -16.11 4.22
C LEU A 196 0.72 -15.31 4.04
N PHE A 197 1.61 -15.75 3.14
CA PHE A 197 2.85 -15.06 2.82
C PHE A 197 2.59 -13.64 2.28
N VAL A 198 1.72 -13.51 1.28
CA VAL A 198 1.35 -12.21 0.69
C VAL A 198 0.68 -11.32 1.74
N ASN A 199 -0.28 -11.85 2.50
CA ASN A 199 -1.02 -11.09 3.52
C ASN A 199 -0.09 -10.47 4.60
N LYS A 200 0.94 -11.21 5.00
CA LYS A 200 1.92 -10.77 6.01
C LYS A 200 2.93 -9.78 5.46
N ASN A 201 3.32 -9.95 4.18
CA ASN A 201 4.42 -9.21 3.58
C ASN A 201 3.98 -8.04 2.69
N ARG A 202 2.69 -7.76 2.53
CA ARG A 202 2.20 -6.63 1.73
C ARG A 202 2.51 -5.25 2.34
N PHE A 203 2.79 -5.20 3.64
CA PHE A 203 3.13 -3.96 4.36
C PHE A 203 4.63 -3.92 4.67
N PRO A 204 5.29 -2.75 4.56
CA PRO A 204 6.68 -2.62 4.97
C PRO A 204 6.81 -2.79 6.48
N LEU A 205 8.02 -3.10 6.94
CA LEU A 205 8.32 -3.28 8.37
C LEU A 205 7.90 -2.07 9.23
N VAL A 206 7.99 -0.88 8.66
CA VAL A 206 7.66 0.38 9.33
C VAL A 206 6.79 1.18 8.39
N MET A 207 5.58 1.53 8.84
CA MET A 207 4.67 2.39 8.10
C MET A 207 3.93 3.38 9.01
N LYS A 208 3.50 4.48 8.40
CA LYS A 208 2.60 5.43 9.05
C LYS A 208 1.23 4.79 9.12
N ILE A 209 0.61 4.84 10.29
CA ILE A 209 -0.74 4.32 10.48
C ILE A 209 -1.71 5.49 10.52
N ASP A 210 -2.78 5.36 9.74
CA ASP A 210 -3.90 6.28 9.75
C ASP A 210 -5.23 5.51 9.68
N HIS A 211 -6.35 6.25 9.68
CA HIS A 211 -7.69 5.66 9.66
C HIS A 211 -7.99 4.82 8.41
N ARG A 212 -7.18 4.95 7.34
CA ARG A 212 -7.39 4.28 6.05
C ARG A 212 -6.72 2.91 6.04
N ASN A 213 -5.47 2.83 6.50
CA ASN A 213 -4.72 1.58 6.47
C ASN A 213 -4.84 0.74 7.74
N PHE A 214 -5.31 1.31 8.87
CA PHE A 214 -5.38 0.62 10.16
C PHE A 214 -6.09 -0.73 10.11
N PHE A 215 -7.25 -0.82 9.44
CA PHE A 215 -8.01 -2.08 9.36
C PHE A 215 -7.32 -3.13 8.48
N ASN A 216 -6.68 -2.72 7.38
CA ASN A 216 -5.93 -3.63 6.50
C ASN A 216 -4.68 -4.17 7.21
N ILE A 217 -4.00 -3.30 7.96
CA ILE A 217 -2.86 -3.68 8.80
C ILE A 217 -3.32 -4.63 9.91
N ARG A 218 -4.43 -4.35 10.58
CA ARG A 218 -4.94 -5.21 11.66
C ARG A 218 -5.40 -6.58 11.16
N SER A 219 -5.98 -6.64 9.96
CA SER A 219 -6.43 -7.88 9.32
C SER A 219 -5.28 -8.72 8.73
N SER A 220 -4.08 -8.15 8.57
CA SER A 220 -2.87 -8.91 8.17
C SER A 220 -2.52 -10.03 9.16
N GLY A 221 -2.96 -9.91 10.43
CA GLY A 221 -2.57 -10.81 11.51
C GLY A 221 -1.13 -10.59 12.01
N ASN A 222 -0.43 -9.58 11.50
CA ASN A 222 0.88 -9.19 12.03
C ASN A 222 0.75 -8.58 13.43
N ASN A 223 1.74 -8.83 14.29
CA ASN A 223 1.86 -8.14 15.57
C ASN A 223 2.23 -6.68 15.33
N LEU A 224 1.50 -5.76 15.96
CA LEU A 224 1.66 -4.33 15.75
C LEU A 224 2.32 -3.68 16.96
N MET A 225 3.38 -2.91 16.71
CA MET A 225 3.97 -1.99 17.67
C MET A 225 3.69 -0.56 17.20
N LEU A 226 2.90 0.19 17.96
CA LEU A 226 2.52 1.55 17.62
C LEU A 226 3.49 2.55 18.25
N LEU A 227 4.17 3.34 17.42
CA LEU A 227 4.98 4.46 17.86
C LEU A 227 4.21 5.76 17.61
N LEU A 228 3.76 6.40 18.70
CA LEU A 228 3.04 7.67 18.64
C LEU A 228 4.06 8.82 18.66
N LEU A 229 4.15 9.54 17.54
CA LEU A 229 5.03 10.70 17.38
C LEU A 229 4.18 11.96 17.14
N ASP A 230 4.32 12.96 18.01
CA ASP A 230 3.85 14.31 17.72
C ASP A 230 4.95 15.05 16.94
N MET A 231 4.73 15.14 15.63
CA MET A 231 5.66 15.72 14.65
C MET A 231 5.90 17.23 14.84
N LYS A 232 5.16 17.91 15.72
CA LYS A 232 5.42 19.31 16.08
C LYS A 232 6.56 19.46 17.09
N LYS A 233 6.95 18.38 17.76
CA LYS A 233 8.05 18.37 18.74
C LYS A 233 9.37 18.00 18.08
N ASN A 234 10.46 18.55 18.61
CA ASN A 234 11.81 18.27 18.17
C ASN A 234 12.15 16.76 18.31
N PRO A 235 12.69 16.10 17.28
CA PRO A 235 13.03 14.67 17.28
C PRO A 235 14.02 14.32 18.40
N ASN A 236 14.92 15.24 18.75
CA ASN A 236 15.89 15.05 19.82
C ASN A 236 15.20 14.86 21.19
N ALA A 237 14.02 15.45 21.40
CA ALA A 237 13.26 15.27 22.64
C ALA A 237 12.73 13.82 22.76
N TYR A 238 12.29 13.21 21.66
CA TYR A 238 11.87 11.80 21.65
C TYR A 238 13.02 10.85 21.90
N ILE A 239 14.15 11.08 21.23
CA ILE A 239 15.36 10.25 21.40
C ILE A 239 15.84 10.33 22.85
N LEU A 240 15.86 11.54 23.44
CA LEU A 240 16.26 11.72 24.83
C LEU A 240 15.34 10.97 25.79
N ASP A 241 14.01 11.05 25.60
CA ASP A 241 13.05 10.36 26.46
C ASP A 241 13.15 8.83 26.32
N ILE A 242 13.38 8.33 25.10
CA ILE A 242 13.67 6.90 24.84
C ILE A 242 14.94 6.47 25.56
N LEU A 243 16.05 7.22 25.45
CA LEU A 243 17.31 6.90 26.11
C LEU A 243 17.17 6.89 27.64
N ILE A 244 16.40 7.82 28.22
CA ILE A 244 16.12 7.86 29.67
C ILE A 244 15.35 6.61 30.10
N LYS A 245 14.29 6.22 29.36
CA LYS A 245 13.50 5.01 29.64
C LYS A 245 14.35 3.75 29.49
N PHE A 246 15.16 3.68 28.45
CA PHE A 246 16.06 2.56 28.18
C PHE A 246 17.09 2.37 29.31
N LYS A 247 17.72 3.47 29.75
CA LYS A 247 18.65 3.47 30.89
C LYS A 247 18.00 2.95 32.17
N LYS A 248 16.74 3.36 32.45
CA LYS A 248 15.97 2.84 33.60
C LYS A 248 15.69 1.35 33.46
N HIS A 249 15.33 0.88 32.26
CA HIS A 249 14.99 -0.52 32.03
C HIS A 249 16.22 -1.43 32.10
N ILE A 250 17.35 -1.05 31.49
CA ILE A 250 18.63 -1.77 31.66
C ILE A 250 19.03 -1.86 33.12
N LYS A 251 18.92 -0.76 33.88
CA LYS A 251 19.23 -0.76 35.32
C LYS A 251 18.34 -1.73 36.11
N TYR A 252 17.06 -1.82 35.75
CA TYR A 252 16.12 -2.78 36.34
C TYR A 252 16.52 -4.23 36.02
N ILE A 253 16.81 -4.54 34.76
CA ILE A 253 17.15 -5.90 34.34
C ILE A 253 18.50 -6.33 34.94
N LEU A 254 19.52 -5.47 34.93
CA LEU A 254 20.81 -5.72 35.59
C LEU A 254 20.60 -6.08 37.07
N LYS A 255 19.76 -5.33 37.79
CA LYS A 255 19.45 -5.60 39.21
C LYS A 255 18.79 -6.98 39.42
N LYS A 256 18.11 -7.52 38.42
CA LYS A 256 17.38 -8.81 38.48
C LYS A 256 18.22 -9.98 37.96
N ALA A 257 19.07 -9.77 36.96
CA ALA A 257 19.87 -10.80 36.30
C ALA A 257 21.05 -11.30 37.15
N PHE A 258 21.63 -10.44 38.00
CA PHE A 258 22.71 -10.80 38.93
C PHE A 258 22.27 -11.68 40.13
N LYS A 259 21.08 -12.29 40.08
CA LYS A 259 20.56 -13.20 41.11
C LYS A 259 20.42 -14.67 40.64
N THR A 260 20.86 -15.04 39.44
CA THR A 260 20.52 -16.35 38.82
C THR A 260 21.62 -16.94 37.92
N ASP A 261 21.56 -18.26 37.68
CA ASP A 261 22.50 -19.14 36.96
C ASP A 261 22.91 -18.72 35.53
N PHE A 262 23.97 -19.35 35.00
CA PHE A 262 24.59 -19.08 33.69
C PHE A 262 23.62 -19.09 32.50
N LEU A 263 22.58 -19.93 32.52
CA LEU A 263 21.55 -19.96 31.48
C LEU A 263 20.70 -18.66 31.46
N SER A 264 20.43 -18.11 32.64
CA SER A 264 19.74 -16.82 32.81
C SER A 264 20.62 -15.65 32.36
N PHE A 265 21.94 -15.79 32.44
CA PHE A 265 22.89 -14.79 31.92
C PHE A 265 22.91 -14.76 30.39
N ILE A 266 22.88 -15.91 29.72
CA ILE A 266 22.76 -15.96 28.25
C ILE A 266 21.42 -15.35 27.81
N GLY A 267 20.31 -15.71 28.47
CA GLY A 267 19.00 -15.12 28.21
C GLY A 267 18.98 -13.60 28.42
N PHE A 268 19.71 -13.11 29.42
CA PHE A 268 19.90 -11.68 29.66
C PHE A 268 20.65 -10.99 28.50
N ILE A 269 21.77 -11.56 28.03
CA ILE A 269 22.52 -11.02 26.89
C ILE A 269 21.63 -10.95 25.65
N CYS A 270 20.90 -12.03 25.34
CA CYS A 270 19.96 -12.03 24.21
C CYS A 270 18.88 -10.96 24.35
N SER A 271 18.31 -10.78 25.55
CA SER A 271 17.32 -9.73 25.81
C SER A 271 17.89 -8.33 25.59
N VAL A 272 19.12 -8.05 26.05
CA VAL A 272 19.81 -6.77 25.84
C VAL A 272 20.07 -6.51 24.36
N ILE A 273 20.54 -7.53 23.61
CA ILE A 273 20.78 -7.41 22.17
C ILE A 273 19.47 -7.10 21.43
N MET A 274 18.39 -7.84 21.70
CA MET A 274 17.08 -7.59 21.11
C MET A 274 16.57 -6.18 21.42
N MET A 275 16.78 -5.71 22.66
CA MET A 275 16.39 -4.38 23.07
C MET A 275 17.19 -3.30 22.33
N LEU A 276 18.50 -3.48 22.15
CA LEU A 276 19.36 -2.56 21.41
C LEU A 276 18.98 -2.50 19.93
N LEU A 277 18.78 -3.64 19.29
CA LEU A 277 18.31 -3.70 17.90
C LEU A 277 16.97 -2.99 17.72
N THR A 278 16.03 -3.20 18.65
CA THR A 278 14.72 -2.51 18.65
C THR A 278 14.90 -0.99 18.83
N ALA A 279 15.77 -0.55 19.72
CA ALA A 279 16.04 0.88 19.93
C ALA A 279 16.66 1.54 18.69
N ILE A 280 17.60 0.87 18.04
CA ILE A 280 18.20 1.32 16.77
C ILE A 280 17.12 1.46 15.70
N LEU A 281 16.24 0.46 15.56
CA LEU A 281 15.13 0.49 14.61
C LEU A 281 14.19 1.67 14.88
N VAL A 282 13.83 1.92 16.14
CA VAL A 282 12.95 3.02 16.54
C VAL A 282 13.60 4.38 16.25
N ILE A 283 14.88 4.56 16.60
CA ILE A 283 15.61 5.81 16.35
C ILE A 283 15.73 6.07 14.84
N HIS A 284 16.13 5.06 14.07
CA HIS A 284 16.20 5.15 12.62
C HIS A 284 14.84 5.51 12.01
N THR A 285 13.76 4.89 12.50
CA THR A 285 12.38 5.19 12.08
C THR A 285 12.01 6.65 12.34
N ILE A 286 12.28 7.16 13.55
CA ILE A 286 12.01 8.55 13.91
C ILE A 286 12.74 9.50 12.97
N TYR A 287 14.04 9.27 12.74
CA TYR A 287 14.82 10.11 11.82
C TYR A 287 14.30 10.06 10.38
N LYS A 288 14.01 8.86 9.85
CA LYS A 288 13.46 8.69 8.51
C LYS A 288 12.17 9.49 8.32
N TYR A 289 11.23 9.37 9.27
CA TYR A 289 9.96 10.12 9.20
C TYR A 289 10.14 11.62 9.36
N TYR A 290 11.03 12.07 10.24
CA TYR A 290 11.25 13.49 10.45
C TYR A 290 11.91 14.15 9.22
N MET A 291 12.91 13.50 8.62
CA MET A 291 13.56 13.99 7.39
C MET A 291 12.56 14.04 6.22
N SER A 292 11.76 12.99 6.04
CA SER A 292 10.70 12.97 5.02
C SER A 292 9.64 14.04 5.26
N TYR A 293 9.21 14.24 6.51
CA TYR A 293 8.26 15.29 6.88
C TYR A 293 8.80 16.69 6.56
N THR A 294 10.06 16.98 6.93
CA THR A 294 10.69 18.27 6.60
C THR A 294 10.78 18.48 5.10
N HIS A 295 11.21 17.48 4.33
CA HIS A 295 11.32 17.59 2.88
C HIS A 295 9.97 17.91 2.21
N ASN A 296 8.90 17.20 2.59
CA ASN A 296 7.56 17.45 2.07
C ASN A 296 7.01 18.82 2.47
N THR A 297 7.34 19.33 3.67
CA THR A 297 6.93 20.69 4.08
C THR A 297 7.72 21.80 3.37
N TYR A 298 8.94 21.53 2.90
CA TYR A 298 9.67 22.46 2.04
C TYR A 298 9.05 22.52 0.64
N ILE A 299 8.75 21.36 0.03
CA ILE A 299 8.09 21.30 -1.29
C ILE A 299 6.71 21.97 -1.28
N GLU A 300 5.87 21.70 -0.26
CA GLU A 300 4.57 22.36 -0.12
C GLU A 300 4.66 23.89 0.07
N LYS A 301 5.79 24.40 0.55
CA LYS A 301 6.03 25.84 0.67
C LYS A 301 6.49 26.45 -0.64
N GLU A 302 7.33 25.76 -1.41
CA GLU A 302 7.76 26.20 -2.73
C GLU A 302 6.59 26.24 -3.72
N GLU A 303 5.73 25.21 -3.75
CA GLU A 303 4.53 25.16 -4.62
C GLU A 303 3.46 26.21 -4.25
N LYS A 304 3.51 26.79 -3.05
CA LYS A 304 2.61 27.90 -2.64
C LYS A 304 3.21 29.28 -2.89
N SER A 305 4.48 29.35 -3.28
CA SER A 305 5.19 30.60 -3.57
C SER A 305 5.36 30.90 -5.06
N GLU A 306 4.95 29.97 -5.94
CA GLU A 306 4.71 30.19 -7.37
C GLU A 306 3.23 30.51 -7.65
#